data_AF-A0A9P7S570-F1
#
_entry.id   AF-A0A9P7S570-F1
#
_cell.length_a   1.000
_cell.length_b   1.000
_cell.length_c   1.000
_cell.angle_alpha   90.00
_cell.angle_beta   90.00
_cell.angle_gamma   90.00
#
_symmetry.space_group_name_H-M   'P 1'
#
loop_
_entity.id
_entity.type
_entity.pdbx_description
1 polymer ?
#
loop_
_entity_poly.entity_id
_entity_poly.type
_entity_poly.pdbx_seq_one_letter_code
_entity_poly.pdbx_strand_id
1 'polypeptide(L)'
;MLSLITSLTILAVSLTTDAQLSQQHFLTDKRILTPQIDQFIEGTLSSWNSPGGVSVAVVQLDKLDGLWTVETKGYGIANLAENKPVTEDSLFCIASNSKLFTTLATGILISNKTISTPITWDTKIKSILPDLWELQDRVATSESTITDAMSHRTGLPRHDLMYTRNDTTISILERLRHLKPSSGFRETWQYNNNMYTLLSYIPTALIPSHPPFARYVQDHIFSPLGLDSTTYSPRVAKESGNLADPMAREGVNKTEDIFGKGKPRAMRFPGWFLNEEKDGSFKSGAGGVIMNAKDAATWLQVLLLEGENPKTSEQVIPSDVIRKVASGIMVQNGEPTFTELSPVVYGGGQSRGVYRGHNYIEHGGATTGYRTQITRFPDLKLGIAVFSNDDDHGSAFIEVIKYRIIDAALSLPALDWDTRFKSRIRKSYEKYSSQKVARPSNPTPPPAPFQSLAGTYENRGYGVIELCLLGAPTHSTSCQDIVDELPTVLPGAVDRTIPTLIARWDRFWSTHIKLEHFDGPFFNLSILESRVGSSFFLRAMGGFYLHC
;
A
#
# COMPACT_ATOMS: atom_id res chain seq x y z
N MET A 1 -52.54 46.24 73.63
CA MET A 1 -51.12 46.08 73.26
C MET A 1 -51.11 45.44 71.88
N LEU A 2 -50.69 46.20 70.83
CA LEU A 2 -50.18 45.79 69.49
C LEU A 2 -50.87 44.62 68.74
N SER A 3 -51.10 44.56 67.42
CA SER A 3 -50.74 45.32 66.20
C SER A 3 -51.32 44.50 65.01
N LEU A 4 -51.71 45.16 63.89
CA LEU A 4 -51.44 44.86 62.45
C LEU A 4 -51.37 43.37 61.95
N ILE A 5 -51.73 42.90 60.73
CA ILE A 5 -51.97 43.49 59.40
C ILE A 5 -52.31 42.38 58.36
N THR A 6 -53.10 42.78 57.34
CA THR A 6 -53.17 42.41 55.89
C THR A 6 -53.47 41.01 55.33
N SER A 7 -54.55 41.02 54.54
CA SER A 7 -54.73 40.59 53.13
C SER A 7 -53.50 40.14 52.32
N LEU A 8 -53.68 39.08 51.51
CA LEU A 8 -52.88 38.85 50.30
C LEU A 8 -53.77 38.47 49.10
N THR A 9 -53.66 39.30 48.07
CA THR A 9 -54.29 39.28 46.76
C THR A 9 -53.62 38.27 45.83
N ILE A 10 -54.43 37.69 44.94
CA ILE A 10 -54.07 36.75 43.87
C ILE A 10 -53.18 37.46 42.83
N LEU A 11 -52.00 36.89 42.56
CA LEU A 11 -51.22 37.19 41.35
C LEU A 11 -50.97 35.87 40.60
N ALA A 12 -51.74 35.65 39.53
CA ALA A 12 -51.44 34.68 38.51
C ALA A 12 -50.36 35.29 37.59
N VAL A 13 -49.18 34.69 37.56
CA VAL A 13 -48.12 35.02 36.58
C VAL A 13 -47.76 33.74 35.82
N SER A 14 -47.87 33.86 34.51
CA SER A 14 -47.63 32.88 33.46
C SER A 14 -46.30 32.14 33.60
N LEU A 15 -46.37 30.80 33.70
CA LEU A 15 -45.23 29.87 33.68
C LEU A 15 -45.32 28.90 32.50
N THR A 16 -45.60 29.39 31.29
CA THR A 16 -45.80 28.52 30.11
C THR A 16 -45.10 29.00 28.84
N THR A 17 -43.90 29.59 28.93
CA THR A 17 -43.12 29.95 27.72
C THR A 17 -41.65 29.51 27.73
N ASP A 18 -41.07 29.06 28.84
CA ASP A 18 -39.64 28.69 28.87
C ASP A 18 -39.35 27.21 28.60
N ALA A 19 -40.36 26.34 28.60
CA ALA A 19 -40.17 24.90 28.38
C ALA A 19 -40.13 24.49 26.90
N GLN A 20 -40.50 25.38 25.96
CA GLN A 20 -40.52 25.10 24.52
C GLN A 20 -39.35 25.70 23.74
N LEU A 21 -38.52 26.55 24.38
CA LEU A 21 -37.34 27.15 23.76
C LEU A 21 -36.03 26.40 24.06
N SER A 22 -36.02 25.41 24.95
CA SER A 22 -34.86 24.54 25.21
C SER A 22 -34.83 23.26 24.36
N GLN A 23 -35.86 23.06 23.52
CA GLN A 23 -35.97 21.93 22.59
C GLN A 23 -35.69 22.34 21.13
N GLN A 24 -34.99 23.46 20.93
CA GLN A 24 -34.26 23.70 19.69
C GLN A 24 -33.02 22.80 19.73
N HIS A 25 -33.17 21.61 19.18
CA HIS A 25 -32.12 20.72 18.69
C HIS A 25 -30.71 21.32 18.77
N PHE A 26 -29.98 21.04 19.84
CA PHE A 26 -28.53 20.86 19.74
C PHE A 26 -28.31 19.61 18.88
N LEU A 27 -28.50 19.75 17.56
CA LEU A 27 -27.71 18.99 16.60
C LEU A 27 -26.28 19.44 16.86
N THR A 28 -25.64 18.82 17.85
CA THR A 28 -24.20 18.94 18.01
C THR A 28 -23.63 18.57 16.65
N ASP A 29 -22.94 19.52 16.02
CA ASP A 29 -22.21 19.30 14.79
C ASP A 29 -21.26 18.14 15.08
N LYS A 30 -21.65 16.91 14.71
CA LYS A 30 -20.99 15.65 15.10
C LYS A 30 -19.78 15.42 14.21
N ARG A 31 -19.04 16.49 13.98
CA ARG A 31 -17.89 16.55 13.10
C ARG A 31 -16.72 15.85 13.76
N ILE A 32 -16.16 14.87 13.08
CA ILE A 32 -14.97 14.14 13.52
C ILE A 32 -13.71 14.92 13.12
N LEU A 33 -13.64 15.48 11.91
CA LEU A 33 -12.57 16.35 11.46
C LEU A 33 -12.81 17.79 11.96
N THR A 34 -12.62 17.98 13.26
CA THR A 34 -12.71 19.30 13.90
C THR A 34 -11.49 20.18 13.56
N PRO A 35 -11.55 21.50 13.81
CA PRO A 35 -10.38 22.37 13.66
C PRO A 35 -9.14 21.91 14.45
N GLN A 36 -9.33 21.23 15.59
CA GLN A 36 -8.21 20.67 16.36
C GLN A 36 -7.58 19.45 15.67
N ILE A 37 -8.38 18.64 14.96
CA ILE A 37 -7.87 17.53 14.15
C ILE A 37 -7.18 18.07 12.89
N ASP A 38 -7.72 19.11 12.27
CA ASP A 38 -7.07 19.81 11.16
C ASP A 38 -5.67 20.31 11.56
N GLN A 39 -5.59 21.04 12.68
CA GLN A 39 -4.33 21.56 13.19
C GLN A 39 -3.34 20.44 13.54
N PHE A 40 -3.84 19.30 14.05
CA PHE A 40 -3.01 18.14 14.32
C PHE A 40 -2.43 17.53 13.04
N ILE A 41 -3.22 17.41 11.97
CA ILE A 41 -2.77 16.86 10.68
C ILE A 41 -1.71 17.76 10.07
N GLU A 42 -1.96 19.08 10.01
CA GLU A 42 -0.99 20.06 9.51
C GLU A 42 0.30 20.08 10.36
N GLY A 43 0.16 20.04 11.68
CA GLY A 43 1.28 19.93 12.62
C GLY A 43 2.08 18.64 12.44
N THR A 44 1.40 17.53 12.11
CA THR A 44 2.04 16.26 11.78
C THR A 44 2.84 16.41 10.48
N LEU A 45 2.24 16.87 9.38
CA LEU A 45 2.98 17.08 8.12
C LEU A 45 4.22 17.98 8.31
N SER A 46 4.06 19.07 9.06
CA SER A 46 5.14 19.99 9.40
C SER A 46 6.24 19.32 10.23
N SER A 47 5.89 18.61 11.31
CA SER A 47 6.87 18.00 12.21
C SER A 47 7.62 16.81 11.60
N TRP A 48 7.06 16.17 10.57
CA TRP A 48 7.71 15.13 9.78
C TRP A 48 8.48 15.70 8.57
N ASN A 49 8.38 17.02 8.36
CA ASN A 49 8.86 17.74 7.18
C ASN A 49 8.41 17.05 5.88
N SER A 50 7.14 16.68 5.76
CA SER A 50 6.62 16.02 4.57
C SER A 50 6.78 16.92 3.34
N PRO A 51 7.28 16.43 2.19
CA PRO A 51 7.33 17.20 0.96
C PRO A 51 5.97 17.28 0.27
N GLY A 52 5.02 16.41 0.62
CA GLY A 52 3.70 16.29 0.00
C GLY A 52 2.57 16.64 0.96
N GLY A 53 1.48 15.90 0.86
CA GLY A 53 0.27 16.11 1.63
C GLY A 53 -0.48 14.83 1.96
N VAL A 54 -1.68 15.00 2.51
CA VAL A 54 -2.62 13.94 2.82
C VAL A 54 -4.04 14.27 2.39
N SER A 55 -4.78 13.26 1.95
CA SER A 55 -6.22 13.32 1.76
C SER A 55 -6.88 12.32 2.70
N VAL A 56 -7.91 12.75 3.43
CA VAL A 56 -8.57 12.00 4.49
C VAL A 56 -10.04 11.82 4.14
N ALA A 57 -10.58 10.63 4.39
CA ALA A 57 -12.02 10.35 4.43
C ALA A 57 -12.39 9.71 5.77
N VAL A 58 -13.50 10.15 6.37
CA VAL A 58 -14.08 9.58 7.57
C VAL A 58 -15.57 9.36 7.32
N VAL A 59 -16.05 8.15 7.60
CA VAL A 59 -17.48 7.83 7.56
C VAL A 59 -17.92 7.16 8.85
N GLN A 60 -19.07 7.53 9.36
CA GLN A 60 -19.64 6.96 10.57
C GLN A 60 -21.16 6.86 10.42
N LEU A 61 -21.72 5.65 10.50
CA LEU A 61 -23.16 5.47 10.60
C LEU A 61 -23.55 5.56 12.07
N ASP A 62 -24.41 6.51 12.42
CA ASP A 62 -25.04 6.53 13.73
C ASP A 62 -26.14 5.45 13.75
N LYS A 63 -26.02 4.53 14.70
CA LYS A 63 -26.95 3.40 14.82
C LYS A 63 -28.31 3.80 15.43
N LEU A 64 -28.40 4.99 16.03
CA LEU A 64 -29.63 5.47 16.67
C LEU A 64 -30.59 6.08 15.66
N ASP A 65 -30.10 6.95 14.79
CA ASP A 65 -30.91 7.65 13.79
C ASP A 65 -30.72 7.11 12.35
N GLY A 66 -29.72 6.26 12.12
CA GLY A 66 -29.41 5.69 10.81
C GLY A 66 -28.76 6.66 9.85
N LEU A 67 -28.26 7.81 10.33
CA LEU A 67 -27.65 8.84 9.49
C LEU A 67 -26.13 8.65 9.38
N TRP A 68 -25.62 8.97 8.19
CA TRP A 68 -24.19 8.98 7.92
C TRP A 68 -23.57 10.34 8.21
N THR A 69 -22.53 10.36 9.03
CA THR A 69 -21.50 11.40 9.00
C THR A 69 -20.50 11.02 7.91
N VAL A 70 -20.29 11.89 6.91
CA VAL A 70 -19.31 11.70 5.83
C VAL A 70 -18.47 12.96 5.70
N GLU A 71 -17.17 12.84 5.92
CA GLU A 71 -16.24 13.95 5.91
C GLU A 71 -15.01 13.61 5.07
N THR A 72 -14.62 14.52 4.17
CA THR A 72 -13.40 14.38 3.37
C THR A 72 -12.64 15.69 3.35
N LYS A 73 -11.30 15.64 3.45
CA LYS A 73 -10.47 16.85 3.42
C LYS A 73 -9.04 16.56 2.98
N GLY A 74 -8.45 17.50 2.24
CA GLY A 74 -7.04 17.47 1.83
C GLY A 74 -6.19 18.49 2.58
N TYR A 75 -4.89 18.18 2.72
CA TYR A 75 -3.88 18.97 3.43
C TYR A 75 -2.54 18.84 2.71
N GLY A 76 -1.72 19.89 2.69
CA GLY A 76 -0.39 19.87 2.05
C GLY A 76 -0.44 19.94 0.52
N ILE A 77 0.62 19.46 -0.14
CA ILE A 77 0.85 19.69 -1.58
C ILE A 77 0.58 18.42 -2.39
N ALA A 78 -0.27 18.52 -3.42
CA ALA A 78 -0.54 17.46 -4.39
C ALA A 78 0.42 17.51 -5.58
N ASN A 79 0.71 18.70 -6.11
CA ASN A 79 1.60 18.88 -7.25
C ASN A 79 2.66 19.93 -6.95
N LEU A 80 3.93 19.56 -7.14
CA LEU A 80 5.05 20.41 -6.75
C LEU A 80 5.27 21.57 -7.71
N ALA A 81 5.08 21.36 -9.01
CA ALA A 81 5.36 22.37 -10.03
C ALA A 81 4.37 23.53 -9.97
N GLU A 82 3.10 23.23 -9.74
CA GLU A 82 2.00 24.19 -9.67
C GLU A 82 1.71 24.66 -8.23
N ASN A 83 2.37 24.04 -7.23
CA ASN A 83 2.06 24.21 -5.82
C ASN A 83 0.55 23.98 -5.51
N LYS A 84 -0.06 23.02 -6.23
CA LYS A 84 -1.48 22.69 -6.10
C LYS A 84 -1.72 21.98 -4.76
N PRO A 85 -2.71 22.41 -3.96
CA PRO A 85 -3.00 21.75 -2.69
C PRO A 85 -3.61 20.36 -2.90
N VAL A 86 -3.42 19.47 -1.93
CA VAL A 86 -4.23 18.25 -1.82
C VAL A 86 -5.67 18.63 -1.49
N THR A 87 -6.61 18.01 -2.18
CA THR A 87 -8.05 18.11 -1.95
C THR A 87 -8.64 16.71 -1.79
N GLU A 88 -9.94 16.62 -1.49
CA GLU A 88 -10.68 15.37 -1.48
C GLU A 88 -10.82 14.70 -2.87
N ASP A 89 -10.63 15.47 -3.95
CA ASP A 89 -10.63 14.98 -5.34
C ASP A 89 -9.25 14.50 -5.80
N SER A 90 -8.18 14.80 -5.04
CA SER A 90 -6.82 14.39 -5.40
C SER A 90 -6.71 12.88 -5.48
N LEU A 91 -6.19 12.38 -6.60
CA LEU A 91 -6.06 10.97 -6.92
C LEU A 91 -4.69 10.44 -6.48
N PHE A 92 -4.72 9.31 -5.77
CA PHE A 92 -3.54 8.60 -5.29
C PHE A 92 -3.57 7.17 -5.81
N CYS A 93 -2.40 6.61 -6.13
CA CYS A 93 -2.31 5.18 -6.31
C CYS A 93 -2.43 4.50 -4.94
N ILE A 94 -3.53 3.78 -4.70
CA ILE A 94 -3.79 3.16 -3.39
C ILE A 94 -2.99 1.88 -3.17
N ALA A 95 -2.13 1.52 -4.13
CA ALA A 95 -1.22 0.39 -4.05
C ALA A 95 -1.96 -0.86 -3.54
N SER A 96 -1.44 -1.52 -2.50
CA SER A 96 -1.95 -2.81 -2.05
C SER A 96 -3.39 -2.81 -1.50
N ASN A 97 -4.03 -1.66 -1.27
CA ASN A 97 -5.48 -1.62 -1.05
C ASN A 97 -6.26 -2.17 -2.26
N SER A 98 -5.67 -2.18 -3.45
CA SER A 98 -6.18 -2.82 -4.67
C SER A 98 -6.49 -4.32 -4.50
N LYS A 99 -5.82 -4.99 -3.56
CA LYS A 99 -5.98 -6.41 -3.28
C LYS A 99 -7.40 -6.78 -2.88
N LEU A 100 -8.07 -5.89 -2.15
CA LEU A 100 -9.46 -6.08 -1.74
C LEU A 100 -10.40 -6.08 -2.95
N PHE A 101 -10.19 -5.20 -3.94
CA PHE A 101 -10.98 -5.21 -5.17
C PHE A 101 -10.82 -6.53 -5.93
N THR A 102 -9.61 -7.09 -5.96
CA THR A 102 -9.33 -8.39 -6.58
C THR A 102 -10.04 -9.55 -5.90
N THR A 103 -10.02 -9.61 -4.58
CA THR A 103 -10.66 -10.70 -3.84
C THR A 103 -12.19 -10.58 -3.89
N LEU A 104 -12.73 -9.36 -3.84
CA LEU A 104 -14.16 -9.14 -4.02
C LEU A 104 -14.62 -9.43 -5.45
N ALA A 105 -13.86 -9.04 -6.47
CA ALA A 105 -14.14 -9.39 -7.87
C ALA A 105 -14.15 -10.91 -8.08
N THR A 106 -13.20 -11.63 -7.48
CA THR A 106 -13.18 -13.10 -7.47
C THR A 106 -14.40 -13.67 -6.75
N GLY A 107 -14.81 -13.07 -5.63
CA GLY A 107 -16.01 -13.48 -4.90
C GLY A 107 -17.31 -13.24 -5.66
N ILE A 108 -17.45 -12.11 -6.34
CA ILE A 108 -18.59 -11.84 -7.24
C ILE A 108 -18.67 -12.91 -8.34
N LEU A 109 -17.51 -13.31 -8.89
CA LEU A 109 -17.45 -14.39 -9.87
C LEU A 109 -17.90 -15.73 -9.28
N ILE A 110 -17.45 -16.07 -8.06
CA ILE A 110 -17.88 -17.27 -7.31
C ILE A 110 -19.39 -17.27 -7.08
N SER A 111 -19.98 -16.12 -6.74
CA SER A 111 -21.42 -15.98 -6.52
C SER A 111 -22.23 -15.94 -7.81
N ASN A 112 -21.59 -15.72 -8.96
CA ASN A 112 -22.26 -15.64 -10.25
C ASN A 112 -22.62 -17.05 -10.77
N LYS A 113 -23.90 -17.39 -10.70
CA LYS A 113 -24.43 -18.68 -11.17
C LYS A 113 -24.50 -18.82 -12.70
N THR A 114 -24.18 -17.77 -13.45
CA THR A 114 -24.27 -17.77 -14.92
C THR A 114 -22.96 -18.13 -15.62
N ILE A 115 -21.85 -18.23 -14.89
CA ILE A 115 -20.59 -18.72 -15.47
C ILE A 115 -20.70 -20.22 -15.77
N SER A 116 -20.15 -20.64 -16.91
CA SER A 116 -20.26 -22.03 -17.41
C SER A 116 -19.58 -23.06 -16.49
N THR A 117 -18.57 -22.64 -15.72
CA THR A 117 -17.84 -23.49 -14.76
C THR A 117 -17.95 -22.87 -13.37
N PRO A 118 -18.85 -23.37 -12.51
CA PRO A 118 -18.94 -22.90 -11.13
C PRO A 118 -17.65 -23.15 -10.37
N ILE A 119 -17.21 -22.15 -9.61
CA ILE A 119 -16.05 -22.22 -8.72
C ILE A 119 -16.43 -21.82 -7.30
N THR A 120 -15.64 -22.25 -6.33
CA THR A 120 -15.78 -21.94 -4.90
C THR A 120 -14.45 -21.46 -4.33
N TRP A 121 -14.48 -20.90 -3.12
CA TRP A 121 -13.26 -20.48 -2.41
C TRP A 121 -12.23 -21.60 -2.17
N ASP A 122 -12.67 -22.86 -2.22
CA ASP A 122 -11.86 -24.06 -2.03
C ASP A 122 -11.53 -24.77 -3.35
N THR A 123 -11.97 -24.21 -4.49
CA THR A 123 -11.58 -24.72 -5.81
C THR A 123 -10.06 -24.60 -5.98
N LYS A 124 -9.45 -25.68 -6.47
CA LYS A 124 -8.01 -25.75 -6.71
C LYS A 124 -7.64 -24.82 -7.85
N ILE A 125 -6.56 -24.06 -7.71
CA ILE A 125 -6.08 -23.19 -8.79
C ILE A 125 -5.71 -24.04 -10.02
N LYS A 126 -5.16 -25.25 -9.82
CA LYS A 126 -4.80 -26.17 -10.90
C LYS A 126 -6.01 -26.59 -11.75
N SER A 127 -7.22 -26.67 -11.19
CA SER A 127 -8.42 -27.00 -12.00
C SER A 127 -8.94 -25.81 -12.81
N ILE A 128 -8.63 -24.58 -12.39
CA ILE A 128 -8.98 -23.35 -13.13
C ILE A 128 -7.96 -23.10 -14.25
N LEU A 129 -6.67 -23.32 -13.96
CA LEU A 129 -5.54 -22.99 -14.83
C LEU A 129 -4.60 -24.20 -15.00
N PRO A 130 -5.04 -25.29 -15.66
CA PRO A 130 -4.29 -26.55 -15.70
C PRO A 130 -2.91 -26.42 -16.36
N ASP A 131 -2.77 -25.62 -17.41
CA ASP A 131 -1.50 -25.51 -18.15
C ASP A 131 -0.62 -24.35 -17.67
N LEU A 132 -1.22 -23.39 -16.96
CA LEU A 132 -0.56 -22.16 -16.53
C LEU A 132 -0.08 -22.21 -15.07
N TRP A 133 -0.85 -22.82 -14.16
CA TRP A 133 -0.51 -22.88 -12.74
C TRP A 133 0.47 -24.01 -12.41
N GLU A 134 1.64 -23.62 -11.94
CA GLU A 134 2.65 -24.52 -11.39
C GLU A 134 3.60 -23.76 -10.45
N LEU A 135 3.93 -24.36 -9.31
CA LEU A 135 4.96 -23.93 -8.37
C LEU A 135 6.05 -25.00 -8.29
N GLN A 136 7.25 -24.66 -7.78
CA GLN A 136 8.27 -25.69 -7.53
C GLN A 136 7.82 -26.73 -6.48
N ASP A 137 7.02 -26.31 -5.51
CA ASP A 137 6.43 -27.21 -4.52
C ASP A 137 5.24 -27.96 -5.14
N ARG A 138 5.33 -29.30 -5.17
CA ARG A 138 4.33 -30.18 -5.78
C ARG A 138 3.00 -30.20 -5.00
N VAL A 139 3.07 -30.12 -3.67
CA VAL A 139 1.87 -30.07 -2.82
C VAL A 139 1.19 -28.73 -3.01
N ALA A 140 1.93 -27.62 -2.95
CA ALA A 140 1.35 -26.31 -3.21
C ALA A 140 0.75 -26.21 -4.63
N THR A 141 1.40 -26.81 -5.64
CA THR A 141 0.87 -26.86 -7.01
C THR A 141 -0.47 -27.57 -7.10
N SER A 142 -0.59 -28.76 -6.50
CA SER A 142 -1.81 -29.58 -6.57
C SER A 142 -2.91 -29.09 -5.63
N GLU A 143 -2.55 -28.56 -4.47
CA GLU A 143 -3.49 -28.34 -3.37
C GLU A 143 -3.89 -26.87 -3.14
N SER A 144 -3.19 -25.90 -3.74
CA SER A 144 -3.55 -24.47 -3.57
C SER A 144 -4.96 -24.17 -4.06
N THR A 145 -5.74 -23.51 -3.23
CA THR A 145 -7.08 -22.99 -3.51
C THR A 145 -7.08 -21.48 -3.71
N ILE A 146 -8.23 -20.92 -4.12
CA ILE A 146 -8.47 -19.47 -4.11
C ILE A 146 -8.25 -18.88 -2.70
N THR A 147 -8.70 -19.59 -1.65
CA THR A 147 -8.46 -19.19 -0.25
C THR A 147 -6.95 -19.13 0.04
N ASP A 148 -6.17 -20.12 -0.40
CA ASP A 148 -4.72 -20.15 -0.18
C ASP A 148 -3.99 -18.97 -0.85
N ALA A 149 -4.40 -18.64 -2.09
CA ALA A 149 -3.85 -17.54 -2.85
C ALA A 149 -4.17 -16.18 -2.19
N MET A 150 -5.42 -15.94 -1.81
CA MET A 150 -5.81 -14.65 -1.23
C MET A 150 -5.22 -14.44 0.18
N SER A 151 -4.99 -15.52 0.94
CA SER A 151 -4.49 -15.42 2.32
C SER A 151 -2.97 -15.61 2.46
N HIS A 152 -2.19 -15.52 1.37
CA HIS A 152 -0.72 -15.55 1.40
C HIS A 152 -0.12 -16.80 2.08
N ARG A 153 -0.63 -18.00 1.77
CA ARG A 153 -0.20 -19.24 2.44
C ARG A 153 0.20 -20.38 1.50
N THR A 154 0.70 -20.05 0.32
CA THR A 154 1.15 -21.03 -0.68
C THR A 154 2.56 -21.56 -0.44
N GLY A 155 3.31 -21.02 0.52
CA GLY A 155 4.73 -21.33 0.77
C GLY A 155 5.71 -20.57 -0.15
N LEU A 156 5.19 -19.86 -1.16
CA LEU A 156 5.97 -19.03 -2.06
C LEU A 156 6.05 -17.58 -1.53
N PRO A 157 7.25 -17.06 -1.20
CA PRO A 157 7.41 -15.70 -0.72
C PRO A 157 7.28 -14.68 -1.87
N ARG A 158 7.45 -13.39 -1.55
CA ARG A 158 7.59 -12.36 -2.59
C ARG A 158 8.78 -12.65 -3.49
N HIS A 159 8.57 -12.51 -4.79
CA HIS A 159 9.60 -12.51 -5.82
C HIS A 159 9.48 -11.25 -6.68
N ASP A 160 9.32 -10.08 -6.06
CA ASP A 160 8.97 -8.84 -6.76
C ASP A 160 10.01 -8.36 -7.79
N LEU A 161 11.25 -8.87 -7.72
CA LEU A 161 12.31 -8.59 -8.69
C LEU A 161 12.31 -9.56 -9.89
N MET A 162 11.39 -10.52 -9.95
CA MET A 162 11.33 -11.51 -11.04
C MET A 162 10.76 -10.94 -12.35
N TYR A 163 9.94 -9.88 -12.25
CA TYR A 163 9.18 -9.35 -13.38
C TYR A 163 9.73 -7.99 -13.83
N THR A 164 9.56 -7.74 -15.12
CA THR A 164 9.97 -6.51 -15.80
C THR A 164 8.77 -5.60 -16.01
N ARG A 165 9.00 -4.41 -16.57
CA ARG A 165 7.93 -3.47 -16.95
C ARG A 165 7.13 -3.95 -18.17
N ASN A 166 7.70 -4.85 -18.96
CA ASN A 166 7.12 -5.37 -20.20
C ASN A 166 6.45 -6.73 -20.03
N ASP A 167 6.49 -7.30 -18.83
CA ASP A 167 5.84 -8.57 -18.55
C ASP A 167 4.31 -8.46 -18.65
N THR A 168 3.69 -9.57 -19.04
CA THR A 168 2.24 -9.75 -19.01
C THR A 168 1.85 -10.55 -17.77
N THR A 169 0.55 -10.56 -17.45
CA THR A 169 0.03 -11.46 -16.42
C THR A 169 0.42 -12.90 -16.69
N ILE A 170 0.29 -13.38 -17.94
CA ILE A 170 0.63 -14.76 -18.32
C ILE A 170 2.11 -15.05 -18.10
N SER A 171 3.01 -14.20 -18.59
CA SER A 171 4.45 -14.44 -18.47
C SER A 171 4.93 -14.46 -17.01
N ILE A 172 4.25 -13.71 -16.12
CA ILE A 172 4.50 -13.78 -14.67
C ILE A 172 4.02 -15.11 -14.08
N LEU A 173 2.81 -15.55 -14.45
CA LEU A 173 2.24 -16.80 -13.95
C LEU A 173 3.03 -18.03 -14.42
N GLU A 174 3.48 -18.05 -15.68
CA GLU A 174 4.34 -19.12 -16.21
C GLU A 174 5.64 -19.25 -15.41
N ARG A 175 6.21 -18.12 -15.01
CA ARG A 175 7.51 -18.05 -14.32
C ARG A 175 7.45 -18.52 -12.87
N LEU A 176 6.26 -18.63 -12.26
CA LEU A 176 6.10 -19.09 -10.87
C LEU A 176 6.70 -20.48 -10.64
N ARG A 177 6.67 -21.36 -11.65
CA ARG A 177 7.23 -22.72 -11.60
C ARG A 177 8.75 -22.76 -11.43
N HIS A 178 9.42 -21.63 -11.61
CA HIS A 178 10.88 -21.51 -11.47
C HIS A 178 11.32 -20.86 -10.15
N LEU A 179 10.37 -20.47 -9.30
CA LEU A 179 10.66 -19.76 -8.07
C LEU A 179 10.73 -20.69 -6.86
N LYS A 180 11.74 -20.46 -6.02
CA LYS A 180 11.99 -21.26 -4.83
C LYS A 180 11.04 -20.86 -3.70
N PRO A 181 10.30 -21.82 -3.09
CA PRO A 181 9.58 -21.55 -1.85
C PRO A 181 10.57 -21.29 -0.70
N SER A 182 10.10 -20.64 0.36
CA SER A 182 10.88 -20.44 1.59
C SER A 182 10.20 -20.97 2.85
N SER A 183 9.03 -21.59 2.68
CA SER A 183 8.30 -22.32 3.72
C SER A 183 7.43 -23.40 3.09
N GLY A 184 6.99 -24.37 3.89
CA GLY A 184 6.03 -25.38 3.47
C GLY A 184 4.66 -24.79 3.15
N PHE A 185 3.89 -25.53 2.35
CA PHE A 185 2.52 -25.15 2.01
C PHE A 185 1.66 -24.98 3.28
N ARG A 186 0.98 -23.82 3.39
CA ARG A 186 0.17 -23.39 4.56
C ARG A 186 0.91 -23.25 5.89
N GLU A 187 2.23 -23.39 5.91
CA GLU A 187 3.02 -23.33 7.15
C GLU A 187 3.03 -21.94 7.77
N THR A 188 3.25 -20.90 6.96
CA THR A 188 3.38 -19.53 7.45
C THR A 188 2.79 -18.51 6.48
N TRP A 189 2.41 -17.35 7.01
CA TRP A 189 1.95 -16.23 6.19
C TRP A 189 3.14 -15.56 5.50
N GLN A 190 3.09 -15.48 4.16
CA GLN A 190 4.15 -14.87 3.36
C GLN A 190 3.57 -13.96 2.29
N TYR A 191 3.64 -12.66 2.54
CA TYR A 191 3.17 -11.65 1.59
C TYR A 191 3.74 -11.86 0.19
N ASN A 192 2.87 -12.00 -0.80
CA ASN A 192 3.22 -12.28 -2.19
C ASN A 192 2.24 -11.64 -3.17
N ASN A 193 2.71 -10.63 -3.93
CA ASN A 193 1.91 -9.94 -4.94
C ASN A 193 1.45 -10.86 -6.07
N ASN A 194 2.22 -11.90 -6.39
CA ASN A 194 1.95 -12.74 -7.55
C ASN A 194 0.66 -13.55 -7.40
N MET A 195 0.26 -13.87 -6.16
CA MET A 195 -1.02 -14.52 -5.90
C MET A 195 -2.21 -13.60 -6.22
N TYR A 196 -2.03 -12.28 -6.11
CA TYR A 196 -3.06 -11.32 -6.51
C TYR A 196 -3.06 -11.04 -8.01
N THR A 197 -1.89 -11.09 -8.66
CA THR A 197 -1.82 -11.13 -10.13
C THR A 197 -2.54 -12.38 -10.68
N LEU A 198 -2.36 -13.55 -10.04
CA LEU A 198 -3.10 -14.78 -10.35
C LEU A 198 -4.61 -14.60 -10.18
N LEU A 199 -5.07 -14.15 -9.01
CA LEU A 199 -6.50 -13.98 -8.74
C LEU A 199 -7.14 -13.00 -9.73
N SER A 200 -6.43 -11.93 -10.11
CA SER A 200 -6.93 -10.99 -11.10
C SER A 200 -7.09 -11.58 -12.50
N TYR A 201 -6.42 -12.70 -12.80
CA TYR A 201 -6.57 -13.38 -14.09
C TYR A 201 -7.79 -14.30 -14.15
N ILE A 202 -8.34 -14.72 -13.01
CA ILE A 202 -9.43 -15.70 -12.95
C ILE A 202 -10.67 -15.26 -13.77
N PRO A 203 -11.17 -14.00 -13.68
CA PRO A 203 -12.29 -13.56 -14.52
C PRO A 203 -11.99 -13.67 -16.02
N THR A 204 -10.79 -13.25 -16.44
CA THR A 204 -10.34 -13.36 -17.83
C THR A 204 -10.27 -14.81 -18.30
N ALA A 205 -9.85 -15.73 -17.43
CA ALA A 205 -9.72 -17.14 -17.76
C ALA A 205 -11.08 -17.86 -17.86
N LEU A 206 -12.05 -17.52 -17.01
CA LEU A 206 -13.31 -18.26 -16.88
C LEU A 206 -14.48 -17.67 -17.68
N ILE A 207 -14.48 -16.37 -17.98
CA ILE A 207 -15.56 -15.73 -18.72
C ILE A 207 -15.30 -15.85 -20.23
N PRO A 208 -16.26 -16.32 -21.05
CA PRO A 208 -16.05 -16.54 -22.49
C PRO A 208 -15.60 -15.31 -23.30
N SER A 209 -15.93 -14.09 -22.85
CA SER A 209 -15.48 -12.85 -23.51
C SER A 209 -14.04 -12.46 -23.16
N HIS A 210 -13.38 -13.18 -22.25
CA HIS A 210 -12.03 -12.92 -21.76
C HIS A 210 -11.79 -11.45 -21.36
N PRO A 211 -12.64 -10.86 -20.50
CA PRO A 211 -12.55 -9.43 -20.19
C PRO A 211 -11.22 -9.12 -19.49
N PRO A 212 -10.57 -7.99 -19.80
CA PRO A 212 -9.48 -7.48 -18.99
C PRO A 212 -9.96 -7.27 -17.54
N PHE A 213 -9.12 -7.63 -16.57
CA PHE A 213 -9.49 -7.53 -15.14
C PHE A 213 -9.97 -6.13 -14.74
N ALA A 214 -9.30 -5.07 -15.23
CA ALA A 214 -9.70 -3.70 -14.94
C ALA A 214 -11.13 -3.40 -15.42
N ARG A 215 -11.51 -3.92 -16.60
CA ARG A 215 -12.87 -3.76 -17.13
C ARG A 215 -13.89 -4.53 -16.31
N TYR A 216 -13.56 -5.76 -15.91
CA TYR A 216 -14.43 -6.55 -15.04
C TYR A 216 -14.70 -5.82 -13.70
N VAL A 217 -13.66 -5.26 -13.07
CA VAL A 217 -13.84 -4.47 -11.84
C VAL A 217 -14.62 -3.18 -12.11
N GLN A 218 -14.38 -2.50 -13.23
CA GLN A 218 -15.16 -1.33 -13.63
C GLN A 218 -16.66 -1.65 -13.69
N ASP A 219 -17.03 -2.73 -14.39
CA ASP A 219 -18.42 -3.09 -14.66
C ASP A 219 -19.16 -3.64 -13.46
N HIS A 220 -18.47 -4.38 -12.59
CA HIS A 220 -19.10 -5.10 -11.48
C HIS A 220 -18.89 -4.44 -10.11
N ILE A 221 -17.99 -3.46 -9.99
CA ILE A 221 -17.71 -2.79 -8.72
C ILE A 221 -17.74 -1.28 -8.87
N PHE A 222 -16.90 -0.68 -9.71
CA PHE A 222 -16.76 0.79 -9.72
C PHE A 222 -18.03 1.48 -10.20
N SER A 223 -18.55 1.11 -11.36
CA SER A 223 -19.75 1.74 -11.94
C SER A 223 -21.02 1.49 -11.12
N PRO A 224 -21.35 0.26 -10.67
CA PRO A 224 -22.56 0.03 -9.86
C PRO A 224 -22.52 0.71 -8.48
N LEU A 225 -21.33 1.00 -7.94
CA LEU A 225 -21.16 1.70 -6.66
C LEU A 225 -21.03 3.23 -6.82
N GLY A 226 -20.91 3.74 -8.05
CA GLY A 226 -20.67 5.16 -8.31
C GLY A 226 -19.31 5.65 -7.83
N LEU A 227 -18.26 4.83 -8.00
CA LEU A 227 -16.87 5.19 -7.74
C LEU A 227 -16.27 5.87 -8.99
N ASP A 228 -16.83 7.02 -9.36
CA ASP A 228 -16.67 7.63 -10.68
C ASP A 228 -15.25 8.16 -10.96
N SER A 229 -14.46 8.45 -9.93
CA SER A 229 -13.06 8.89 -10.07
C SER A 229 -12.06 7.74 -9.96
N THR A 230 -12.51 6.58 -9.51
CA THR A 230 -11.67 5.41 -9.26
C THR A 230 -11.38 4.70 -10.56
N THR A 231 -10.09 4.46 -10.83
CA THR A 231 -9.66 3.90 -12.11
C THR A 231 -8.41 3.04 -11.98
N TYR A 232 -8.20 2.17 -12.98
CA TYR A 232 -6.93 1.49 -13.22
C TYR A 232 -6.06 2.19 -14.27
N SER A 233 -6.57 3.25 -14.92
CA SER A 233 -5.89 3.92 -16.02
C SER A 233 -5.11 5.16 -15.54
N PRO A 234 -3.77 5.14 -15.64
CA PRO A 234 -2.93 6.31 -15.37
C PRO A 234 -3.30 7.52 -16.23
N ARG A 235 -3.66 7.29 -17.50
CA ARG A 235 -4.08 8.34 -18.42
C ARG A 235 -5.33 9.04 -17.93
N VAL A 236 -6.38 8.30 -17.60
CA VAL A 236 -7.64 8.87 -17.10
C VAL A 236 -7.38 9.69 -15.82
N ALA A 237 -6.56 9.16 -14.91
CA ALA A 237 -6.18 9.87 -13.69
C ALA A 237 -5.42 11.18 -14.00
N LYS A 238 -4.49 11.16 -14.95
CA LYS A 238 -3.72 12.35 -15.36
C LYS A 238 -4.58 13.38 -16.08
N GLU A 239 -5.42 12.95 -17.03
CA GLU A 239 -6.34 13.80 -17.79
C GLU A 239 -7.43 14.44 -16.92
N SER A 240 -7.75 13.85 -15.76
CA SER A 240 -8.64 14.47 -14.77
C SER A 240 -8.06 15.76 -14.15
N GLY A 241 -6.75 15.98 -14.26
CA GLY A 241 -6.03 17.08 -13.61
C GLY A 241 -5.87 16.93 -12.10
N ASN A 242 -6.29 15.80 -11.51
CA ASN A 242 -6.29 15.59 -10.05
C ASN A 242 -5.27 14.55 -9.57
N LEU A 243 -4.50 13.93 -10.46
CA LEU A 243 -3.43 13.01 -10.06
C LEU A 243 -2.34 13.74 -9.27
N ALA A 244 -2.16 13.36 -7.99
CA ALA A 244 -1.10 13.92 -7.16
C ALA A 244 0.27 13.42 -7.62
N ASP A 245 1.29 14.27 -7.61
CA ASP A 245 2.68 13.88 -7.85
C ASP A 245 3.14 12.93 -6.74
N PRO A 246 3.87 11.85 -7.04
CA PRO A 246 4.62 11.11 -6.03
C PRO A 246 5.77 11.99 -5.53
N MET A 247 5.96 12.16 -4.22
CA MET A 247 6.93 13.10 -3.66
C MET A 247 7.92 12.47 -2.68
N ALA A 248 9.15 13.01 -2.67
CA ALA A 248 10.20 12.67 -1.71
C ALA A 248 11.08 13.90 -1.43
N ARG A 249 12.07 13.73 -0.56
CA ARG A 249 13.09 14.76 -0.27
C ARG A 249 14.47 14.37 -0.78
N GLU A 250 15.19 15.35 -1.31
CA GLU A 250 16.61 15.27 -1.60
C GLU A 250 17.45 15.93 -0.51
N GLY A 251 18.70 15.48 -0.37
CA GLY A 251 19.68 16.13 0.50
C GLY A 251 19.49 15.91 2.01
N VAL A 252 18.71 14.92 2.42
CA VAL A 252 18.53 14.60 3.85
C VAL A 252 19.73 13.81 4.38
N ASN A 253 20.50 14.40 5.30
CA ASN A 253 21.53 13.67 6.02
C ASN A 253 20.91 12.84 7.16
N LYS A 254 20.58 11.58 6.86
CA LYS A 254 19.93 10.67 7.80
C LYS A 254 20.78 10.33 9.04
N THR A 255 22.09 10.56 9.02
CA THR A 255 22.93 10.34 10.22
C THR A 255 22.80 11.47 11.23
N GLU A 256 22.40 12.67 10.79
CA GLU A 256 22.17 13.83 11.66
C GLU A 256 20.69 13.93 12.06
N ASP A 257 19.79 13.90 11.07
CA ASP A 257 18.35 13.93 11.30
C ASP A 257 17.61 13.11 10.24
N ILE A 258 17.08 11.96 10.66
CA ILE A 258 16.26 11.09 9.81
C ILE A 258 14.95 11.73 9.35
N PHE A 259 14.49 12.80 10.01
CA PHE A 259 13.31 13.59 9.67
C PHE A 259 13.67 14.95 9.06
N GLY A 260 14.94 15.16 8.70
CA GLY A 260 15.46 16.43 8.23
C GLY A 260 14.70 16.96 7.02
N LYS A 261 14.61 18.29 6.94
CA LYS A 261 13.74 18.99 5.98
C LYS A 261 14.03 18.67 4.51
N GLY A 262 15.30 18.54 4.15
CA GLY A 262 15.73 18.32 2.76
C GLY A 262 15.12 19.33 1.77
N LYS A 263 15.15 18.97 0.48
CA LYS A 263 14.48 19.71 -0.60
C LYS A 263 13.36 18.83 -1.21
N PRO A 264 12.10 19.28 -1.25
CA PRO A 264 11.02 18.55 -1.91
C PRO A 264 11.32 18.28 -3.39
N ARG A 265 10.87 17.11 -3.87
CA ARG A 265 11.04 16.65 -5.24
C ARG A 265 9.87 15.77 -5.67
N ALA A 266 9.39 15.97 -6.90
CA ALA A 266 8.51 15.04 -7.59
C ALA A 266 9.31 13.83 -8.12
N MET A 267 8.86 12.63 -7.78
CA MET A 267 9.39 11.35 -8.25
C MET A 267 8.78 10.95 -9.59
N ARG A 268 9.32 9.90 -10.19
CA ARG A 268 8.63 9.22 -11.29
C ARG A 268 7.39 8.53 -10.76
N PHE A 269 6.31 8.56 -11.54
CA PHE A 269 5.12 7.74 -11.29
C PHE A 269 5.47 6.24 -11.22
N PRO A 270 4.63 5.43 -10.54
CA PRO A 270 4.87 4.01 -10.38
C PRO A 270 5.15 3.30 -11.72
N GLY A 271 6.07 2.33 -11.72
CA GLY A 271 6.66 1.79 -12.95
C GLY A 271 5.71 1.11 -13.95
N TRP A 272 4.44 0.89 -13.61
CA TRP A 272 3.41 0.39 -14.52
C TRP A 272 2.59 1.50 -15.20
N PHE A 273 2.86 2.76 -14.88
CA PHE A 273 2.23 3.91 -15.53
C PHE A 273 2.81 4.18 -16.93
N LEU A 274 3.77 3.37 -17.37
CA LEU A 274 4.50 3.57 -18.64
C LEU A 274 3.71 3.19 -19.88
N ASN A 275 2.68 2.36 -19.73
CA ASN A 275 1.74 2.08 -20.80
C ASN A 275 0.40 2.72 -20.44
N GLU A 276 0.33 4.03 -20.69
CA GLU A 276 -0.87 4.86 -20.46
C GLU A 276 -2.05 4.42 -21.36
N GLU A 277 -1.83 3.53 -22.34
CA GLU A 277 -2.83 3.16 -23.34
C GLU A 277 -3.87 2.14 -22.89
N LYS A 278 -3.56 1.32 -21.88
CA LYS A 278 -4.38 0.17 -21.49
C LYS A 278 -5.23 0.44 -20.26
N ASP A 279 -6.37 -0.24 -20.18
CA ASP A 279 -7.17 -0.37 -18.96
C ASP A 279 -6.45 -1.34 -18.00
N GLY A 280 -5.48 -0.81 -17.26
CA GLY A 280 -4.71 -1.55 -16.27
C GLY A 280 -3.50 -2.34 -16.82
N SER A 281 -2.91 -3.16 -15.95
CA SER A 281 -1.70 -3.95 -16.23
C SER A 281 -1.66 -5.22 -15.37
N PHE A 282 -0.58 -5.99 -15.42
CA PHE A 282 -0.36 -7.12 -14.50
C PHE A 282 -0.35 -6.70 -13.02
N LYS A 283 -0.23 -5.40 -12.73
CA LYS A 283 -0.36 -4.82 -11.39
C LYS A 283 -1.79 -4.56 -10.94
N SER A 284 -2.78 -4.58 -11.83
CA SER A 284 -4.17 -4.28 -11.47
C SER A 284 -4.65 -5.13 -10.29
N GLY A 285 -4.30 -6.41 -10.25
CA GLY A 285 -4.64 -7.29 -9.14
C GLY A 285 -3.99 -6.92 -7.79
N ALA A 286 -2.71 -6.59 -7.81
CA ALA A 286 -1.91 -6.43 -6.59
C ALA A 286 -1.79 -5.00 -6.09
N GLY A 287 -1.96 -4.00 -6.96
CA GLY A 287 -1.61 -2.61 -6.64
C GLY A 287 -2.12 -1.50 -7.55
N GLY A 288 -2.90 -1.81 -8.59
CA GLY A 288 -3.11 -0.87 -9.70
C GLY A 288 -4.23 0.16 -9.56
N VAL A 289 -5.03 0.14 -8.48
CA VAL A 289 -6.14 1.08 -8.30
C VAL A 289 -5.61 2.49 -7.99
N ILE A 290 -6.25 3.48 -8.60
CA ILE A 290 -6.08 4.91 -8.34
C ILE A 290 -7.43 5.44 -7.84
N MET A 291 -7.44 6.15 -6.72
CA MET A 291 -8.66 6.56 -6.01
C MET A 291 -8.43 7.86 -5.24
N ASN A 292 -9.51 8.63 -5.01
CA ASN A 292 -9.53 9.83 -4.18
C ASN A 292 -10.30 9.61 -2.87
N ALA A 293 -10.32 10.60 -1.98
CA ALA A 293 -10.98 10.47 -0.67
C ALA A 293 -12.51 10.42 -0.78
N LYS A 294 -13.12 11.10 -1.77
CA LYS A 294 -14.57 11.05 -2.02
C LYS A 294 -15.07 9.64 -2.35
N ASP A 295 -14.40 8.96 -3.28
CA ASP A 295 -14.70 7.57 -3.63
C ASP A 295 -14.34 6.63 -2.48
N ALA A 296 -13.26 6.91 -1.74
CA ALA A 296 -12.91 6.13 -0.56
C ALA A 296 -13.98 6.20 0.55
N ALA A 297 -14.65 7.35 0.72
CA ALA A 297 -15.76 7.49 1.66
C ALA A 297 -16.94 6.58 1.24
N THR A 298 -17.34 6.62 -0.03
CA THR A 298 -18.38 5.72 -0.58
C THR A 298 -17.96 4.26 -0.42
N TRP A 299 -16.71 3.94 -0.73
CA TRP A 299 -16.16 2.60 -0.59
C TRP A 299 -16.21 2.08 0.86
N LEU A 300 -15.86 2.92 1.84
CA LEU A 300 -15.97 2.57 3.25
C LEU A 300 -17.42 2.31 3.67
N GLN A 301 -18.38 3.13 3.20
CA GLN A 301 -19.80 2.90 3.46
C GLN A 301 -20.26 1.55 2.90
N VAL A 302 -19.90 1.22 1.65
CA VAL A 302 -20.21 -0.08 1.01
C VAL A 302 -19.68 -1.23 1.85
N LEU A 303 -18.43 -1.15 2.31
CA LEU A 303 -17.83 -2.21 3.14
C LEU A 303 -18.51 -2.35 4.51
N LEU A 304 -19.00 -1.24 5.08
CA LEU A 304 -19.74 -1.23 6.36
C LEU A 304 -21.19 -1.67 6.22
N LEU A 305 -21.77 -1.52 5.04
CA LEU A 305 -23.09 -2.04 4.63
C LEU A 305 -23.01 -3.43 3.98
N GLU A 306 -21.87 -4.12 4.15
CA GLU A 306 -21.66 -5.47 3.63
C GLU A 306 -22.00 -5.62 2.13
N GLY A 307 -21.58 -4.64 1.33
CA GLY A 307 -21.61 -4.68 -0.13
C GLY A 307 -22.80 -3.98 -0.79
N GLU A 308 -23.69 -3.37 0.00
CA GLU A 308 -24.80 -2.56 -0.49
C GLU A 308 -24.32 -1.17 -0.92
N ASN A 309 -24.87 -0.66 -2.03
CA ASN A 309 -24.66 0.71 -2.46
C ASN A 309 -25.38 1.68 -1.49
N PRO A 310 -24.66 2.60 -0.82
CA PRO A 310 -25.25 3.48 0.20
C PRO A 310 -26.28 4.49 -0.33
N LYS A 311 -26.37 4.68 -1.65
CA LYS A 311 -27.30 5.63 -2.29
C LYS A 311 -28.53 4.93 -2.86
N THR A 312 -28.36 3.75 -3.45
CA THR A 312 -29.43 3.03 -4.17
C THR A 312 -30.00 1.84 -3.41
N SER A 313 -29.34 1.43 -2.33
CA SER A 313 -29.62 0.19 -1.60
C SER A 313 -29.52 -1.09 -2.42
N GLU A 314 -28.87 -1.02 -3.59
CA GLU A 314 -28.60 -2.20 -4.41
C GLU A 314 -27.48 -3.06 -3.79
N GLN A 315 -27.70 -4.37 -3.66
CA GLN A 315 -26.67 -5.32 -3.25
C GLN A 315 -25.71 -5.59 -4.40
N VAL A 316 -24.66 -4.78 -4.52
CA VAL A 316 -23.66 -4.91 -5.60
C VAL A 316 -22.68 -6.05 -5.33
N ILE A 317 -22.18 -6.14 -4.10
CA ILE A 317 -21.26 -7.20 -3.68
C ILE A 317 -21.98 -8.09 -2.66
N PRO A 318 -22.15 -9.40 -2.87
CA PRO A 318 -22.85 -10.25 -1.91
C PRO A 318 -22.24 -10.18 -0.49
N SER A 319 -23.07 -10.07 0.54
CA SER A 319 -22.59 -9.88 1.91
C SER A 319 -21.77 -11.07 2.42
N ASP A 320 -22.05 -12.29 1.96
CA ASP A 320 -21.27 -13.48 2.28
C ASP A 320 -19.85 -13.41 1.67
N VAL A 321 -19.69 -12.80 0.48
CA VAL A 321 -18.38 -12.50 -0.10
C VAL A 321 -17.62 -11.51 0.77
N ILE A 322 -18.24 -10.39 1.18
CA ILE A 322 -17.61 -9.39 2.06
C ILE A 322 -17.13 -10.06 3.36
N ARG A 323 -17.99 -10.86 4.00
CA ARG A 323 -17.65 -11.56 5.26
C ARG A 323 -16.55 -12.61 5.09
N LYS A 324 -16.56 -13.39 3.99
CA LYS A 324 -15.52 -14.38 3.71
C LYS A 324 -14.16 -13.71 3.49
N VAL A 325 -14.11 -12.67 2.68
CA VAL A 325 -12.87 -11.94 2.37
C VAL A 325 -12.31 -11.24 3.62
N ALA A 326 -13.19 -10.76 4.51
CA ALA A 326 -12.83 -10.13 5.78
C ALA A 326 -12.43 -11.12 6.90
N SER A 327 -12.53 -12.44 6.69
CA SER A 327 -12.20 -13.44 7.70
C SER A 327 -10.69 -13.54 7.97
N GLY A 328 -10.30 -13.77 9.22
CA GLY A 328 -8.91 -14.05 9.57
C GLY A 328 -8.54 -15.50 9.26
N ILE A 329 -7.59 -15.71 8.35
CA ILE A 329 -7.22 -17.04 7.86
C ILE A 329 -5.82 -17.45 8.33
N MET A 330 -4.87 -16.52 8.30
CA MET A 330 -3.49 -16.76 8.71
C MET A 330 -3.03 -15.73 9.73
N VAL A 331 -2.20 -16.14 10.69
CA VAL A 331 -1.51 -15.20 11.58
C VAL A 331 -0.47 -14.43 10.78
N GLN A 332 -0.67 -13.12 10.65
CA GLN A 332 0.27 -12.22 10.00
C GLN A 332 1.37 -11.80 10.98
N ASN A 333 0.94 -11.30 12.14
CA ASN A 333 1.80 -10.91 13.25
C ASN A 333 1.27 -11.60 14.51
N GLY A 334 2.06 -12.54 15.06
CA GLY A 334 1.68 -13.27 16.27
C GLY A 334 1.68 -12.44 17.54
N GLU A 335 2.35 -11.29 17.52
CA GLU A 335 2.50 -10.40 18.66
C GLU A 335 2.06 -8.97 18.32
N PRO A 336 1.43 -8.26 19.27
CA PRO A 336 1.06 -6.87 19.07
C PRO A 336 2.30 -5.97 19.03
N THR A 337 2.27 -4.95 18.18
CA THR A 337 3.38 -3.98 18.10
C THR A 337 3.36 -2.96 19.23
N PHE A 338 2.18 -2.68 19.77
CA PHE A 338 1.95 -1.78 20.91
C PHE A 338 0.89 -2.41 21.82
N THR A 339 0.89 -2.05 23.10
CA THR A 339 -0.04 -2.57 24.12
C THR A 339 -1.52 -2.32 23.79
N GLU A 340 -1.81 -1.29 22.99
CA GLU A 340 -3.14 -0.92 22.54
C GLU A 340 -3.63 -1.73 21.34
N LEU A 341 -2.75 -2.56 20.75
CA LEU A 341 -3.03 -3.40 19.60
C LEU A 341 -3.10 -4.88 20.00
N SER A 342 -3.75 -5.70 19.19
CA SER A 342 -3.67 -7.17 19.27
C SER A 342 -2.66 -7.76 18.26
N PRO A 343 -2.37 -9.07 18.36
CA PRO A 343 -1.93 -9.85 17.21
C PRO A 343 -2.84 -9.62 16.00
N VAL A 344 -2.27 -9.77 14.80
CA VAL A 344 -2.93 -9.46 13.53
C VAL A 344 -3.05 -10.73 12.70
N VAL A 345 -4.24 -10.97 12.17
CA VAL A 345 -4.51 -12.04 11.20
C VAL A 345 -4.81 -11.45 9.83
N TYR A 346 -4.60 -12.23 8.77
CA TYR A 346 -4.80 -11.84 7.39
C TYR A 346 -5.85 -12.71 6.70
N GLY A 347 -6.68 -12.06 5.89
CA GLY A 347 -7.75 -12.65 5.10
C GLY A 347 -7.54 -12.49 3.59
N GLY A 348 -8.62 -12.19 2.87
CA GLY A 348 -8.57 -11.90 1.44
C GLY A 348 -8.19 -10.45 1.15
N GLY A 349 -6.92 -10.09 1.31
CA GLY A 349 -6.44 -8.75 0.93
C GLY A 349 -6.61 -7.73 2.04
N GLN A 350 -6.81 -8.19 3.28
CA GLN A 350 -7.06 -7.37 4.46
C GLN A 350 -6.43 -8.00 5.71
N SER A 351 -5.98 -7.14 6.61
CA SER A 351 -5.57 -7.46 7.96
C SER A 351 -6.72 -7.21 8.93
N ARG A 352 -6.80 -8.00 10.00
CA ARG A 352 -7.74 -7.83 11.10
C ARG A 352 -7.00 -7.88 12.43
N GLY A 353 -7.38 -6.97 13.32
CA GLY A 353 -6.89 -6.91 14.68
C GLY A 353 -7.84 -6.14 15.57
N VAL A 354 -7.34 -5.75 16.74
CA VAL A 354 -8.06 -4.96 17.74
C VAL A 354 -7.23 -3.73 18.05
N TYR A 355 -7.88 -2.57 18.13
CA TYR A 355 -7.33 -1.33 18.66
C TYR A 355 -8.15 -0.91 19.88
N ARG A 356 -7.53 -0.93 21.06
CA ARG A 356 -8.13 -0.51 22.34
C ARG A 356 -9.49 -1.16 22.62
N GLY A 357 -9.63 -2.45 22.31
CA GLY A 357 -10.86 -3.23 22.52
C GLY A 357 -11.83 -3.23 21.33
N HIS A 358 -11.53 -2.52 20.24
CA HIS A 358 -12.38 -2.45 19.05
C HIS A 358 -11.79 -3.18 17.85
N ASN A 359 -12.57 -4.08 17.24
CA ASN A 359 -12.15 -4.82 16.05
C ASN A 359 -12.01 -3.89 14.85
N TYR A 360 -10.83 -3.89 14.24
CA TYR A 360 -10.61 -3.23 12.95
C TYR A 360 -10.33 -4.24 11.85
N ILE A 361 -10.66 -3.84 10.62
CA ILE A 361 -10.28 -4.51 9.38
C ILE A 361 -9.66 -3.44 8.49
N GLU A 362 -8.44 -3.67 8.03
CA GLU A 362 -7.69 -2.66 7.30
C GLU A 362 -6.78 -3.25 6.23
N HIS A 363 -6.24 -2.40 5.38
CA HIS A 363 -5.05 -2.73 4.61
C HIS A 363 -4.23 -1.47 4.33
N GLY A 364 -2.91 -1.61 4.37
CA GLY A 364 -1.97 -0.57 3.99
C GLY A 364 -1.56 -0.67 2.52
N GLY A 365 -1.23 0.44 1.89
CA GLY A 365 -0.72 0.52 0.54
C GLY A 365 0.58 1.30 0.49
N ALA A 366 1.59 0.76 -0.20
CA ALA A 366 2.81 1.48 -0.50
C ALA A 366 3.27 1.17 -1.93
N THR A 367 3.54 2.21 -2.69
CA THR A 367 4.24 2.18 -3.98
C THR A 367 5.05 3.47 -4.14
N THR A 368 5.84 3.61 -5.19
CA THR A 368 6.67 4.80 -5.43
C THR A 368 5.90 6.11 -5.18
N GLY A 369 6.29 6.82 -4.11
CA GLY A 369 5.71 8.10 -3.69
C GLY A 369 4.25 8.11 -3.27
N TYR A 370 3.60 6.96 -3.06
CA TYR A 370 2.25 6.93 -2.47
C TYR A 370 2.18 5.99 -1.28
N ARG A 371 1.48 6.42 -0.23
CA ARG A 371 1.22 5.67 1.00
C ARG A 371 -0.24 5.82 1.38
N THR A 372 -0.94 4.72 1.57
CA THR A 372 -2.38 4.73 1.82
C THR A 372 -2.76 3.77 2.92
N GLN A 373 -3.81 4.10 3.66
CA GLN A 373 -4.37 3.26 4.69
C GLN A 373 -5.90 3.35 4.60
N ILE A 374 -6.58 2.20 4.53
CA ILE A 374 -8.05 2.12 4.57
C ILE A 374 -8.41 1.19 5.71
N THR A 375 -9.17 1.70 6.69
CA THR A 375 -9.49 1.01 7.94
C THR A 375 -10.98 1.14 8.23
N ARG A 376 -11.61 0.05 8.67
CA ARG A 376 -13.00 0.07 9.15
C ARG A 376 -13.14 -0.69 10.46
N PHE A 377 -14.08 -0.23 11.29
CA PHE A 377 -14.53 -0.89 12.51
C PHE A 377 -15.99 -1.31 12.31
N PRO A 378 -16.25 -2.55 11.84
CA PRO A 378 -17.61 -2.99 11.49
C PRO A 378 -18.60 -2.87 12.65
N ASP A 379 -18.15 -3.22 13.87
CA ASP A 379 -18.97 -3.18 15.09
C ASP A 379 -19.37 -1.76 15.47
N LEU A 380 -18.57 -0.77 15.07
CA LEU A 380 -18.80 0.64 15.35
C LEU A 380 -19.44 1.36 14.16
N LYS A 381 -19.49 0.74 12.97
CA LYS A 381 -19.85 1.40 11.70
C LYS A 381 -19.00 2.65 11.40
N LEU A 382 -17.73 2.59 11.76
CA LEU A 382 -16.71 3.63 11.52
C LEU A 382 -15.79 3.21 10.38
N GLY A 383 -15.45 4.13 9.48
CA GLY A 383 -14.48 3.96 8.42
C GLY A 383 -13.55 5.16 8.31
N ILE A 384 -12.26 4.93 8.09
CA ILE A 384 -11.23 5.95 7.88
C ILE A 384 -10.35 5.55 6.70
N ALA A 385 -10.10 6.49 5.78
CA ALA A 385 -9.05 6.38 4.78
C ALA A 385 -8.10 7.58 4.89
N VAL A 386 -6.79 7.31 4.81
CA VAL A 386 -5.75 8.35 4.80
C VAL A 386 -4.77 8.03 3.67
N PHE A 387 -4.68 8.93 2.69
CA PHE A 387 -3.80 8.80 1.52
C PHE A 387 -2.74 9.88 1.56
N SER A 388 -1.50 9.55 1.21
CA SER A 388 -0.38 10.47 1.16
C SER A 388 0.45 10.23 -0.09
N ASN A 389 1.04 11.30 -0.61
CA ASN A 389 2.02 11.27 -1.68
C ASN A 389 3.48 11.45 -1.19
N ASP A 390 3.78 11.08 0.06
CA ASP A 390 5.13 11.12 0.65
C ASP A 390 5.79 9.72 0.65
N ASP A 391 6.92 9.57 -0.06
CA ASP A 391 7.68 8.31 -0.10
C ASP A 391 8.54 8.06 1.15
N ASP A 392 9.01 9.11 1.81
CA ASP A 392 10.02 9.03 2.87
C ASP A 392 9.42 8.42 4.14
N HIS A 393 8.35 9.05 4.67
CA HIS A 393 7.75 8.69 5.95
C HIS A 393 6.22 8.60 5.92
N GLY A 394 5.59 8.71 4.73
CA GLY A 394 4.14 8.62 4.57
C GLY A 394 3.50 7.43 5.27
N SER A 395 4.12 6.24 5.23
CA SER A 395 3.57 5.04 5.91
C SER A 395 3.39 5.22 7.43
N ALA A 396 4.24 6.04 8.06
CA ALA A 396 4.24 6.19 9.51
C ALA A 396 3.27 7.28 9.94
N PHE A 397 3.30 8.46 9.32
CA PHE A 397 2.43 9.54 9.78
C PHE A 397 0.97 9.35 9.39
N ILE A 398 0.64 8.60 8.33
CA ILE A 398 -0.77 8.28 8.04
C ILE A 398 -1.37 7.39 9.14
N GLU A 399 -0.57 6.54 9.79
CA GLU A 399 -0.99 5.78 10.97
C GLU A 399 -1.21 6.71 12.17
N VAL A 400 -0.31 7.67 12.39
CA VAL A 400 -0.45 8.69 13.45
C VAL A 400 -1.76 9.47 13.27
N ILE A 401 -2.05 9.92 12.05
CA ILE A 401 -3.28 10.62 11.70
C ILE A 401 -4.50 9.71 11.90
N LYS A 402 -4.44 8.47 11.38
CA LYS A 402 -5.50 7.48 11.53
C LYS A 402 -5.88 7.28 13.00
N TYR A 403 -4.91 7.00 13.88
CA TYR A 403 -5.19 6.76 15.29
C TYR A 403 -5.73 8.00 16.00
N ARG A 404 -5.26 9.20 15.65
CA ARG A 404 -5.81 10.44 16.21
C ARG A 404 -7.28 10.63 15.85
N ILE A 405 -7.65 10.33 14.61
CA ILE A 405 -9.03 10.38 14.12
C ILE A 405 -9.88 9.32 14.82
N ILE A 406 -9.38 8.09 14.96
CA ILE A 406 -10.09 7.01 15.68
C ILE A 406 -10.34 7.41 17.13
N ASP A 407 -9.32 7.91 17.85
CA ASP A 407 -9.48 8.33 19.23
C ASP A 407 -10.53 9.45 19.35
N ALA A 408 -10.56 10.40 18.40
CA ALA A 408 -11.57 11.45 18.36
C ALA A 408 -12.99 10.91 18.09
N ALA A 409 -13.15 10.05 17.08
CA ALA A 409 -14.43 9.44 16.71
C ALA A 409 -15.02 8.60 17.86
N LEU A 410 -14.16 7.98 18.66
CA LEU A 410 -14.54 7.14 19.80
C LEU A 410 -14.57 7.89 21.14
N SER A 411 -14.33 9.21 21.13
CA SER A 411 -14.22 10.03 22.35
C SER A 411 -13.21 9.48 23.36
N LEU A 412 -12.14 8.85 22.87
CA LEU A 412 -11.07 8.30 23.68
C LEU A 412 -10.00 9.36 23.97
N PRO A 413 -9.30 9.27 25.13
CA PRO A 413 -8.11 10.07 25.37
C PRO A 413 -7.08 9.82 24.26
N ALA A 414 -6.60 10.89 23.65
CA ALA A 414 -5.62 10.84 22.57
C ALA A 414 -4.28 10.32 23.09
N LEU A 415 -3.67 9.41 22.34
CA LEU A 415 -2.32 8.92 22.61
C LEU A 415 -1.29 9.65 21.74
N ASP A 416 -0.08 9.83 22.28
CA ASP A 416 1.04 10.40 21.53
C ASP A 416 1.67 9.36 20.59
N TRP A 417 0.94 9.08 19.50
CA TRP A 417 1.42 8.21 18.43
C TRP A 417 2.60 8.82 17.67
N ASP A 418 2.66 10.15 17.55
CA ASP A 418 3.75 10.85 16.85
C ASP A 418 5.12 10.49 17.43
N THR A 419 5.29 10.68 18.74
CA THR A 419 6.53 10.35 19.44
C THR A 419 6.85 8.86 19.34
N ARG A 420 5.85 7.98 19.49
CA ARG A 420 6.02 6.52 19.44
C ARG A 420 6.52 6.06 18.07
N PHE A 421 5.91 6.54 16.98
CA PHE A 421 6.32 6.19 15.62
C PHE A 421 7.68 6.78 15.28
N LYS A 422 7.97 8.05 15.64
CA LYS A 422 9.31 8.63 15.45
C LYS A 422 10.38 7.85 16.21
N SER A 423 10.11 7.47 17.47
CA SER A 423 11.03 6.66 18.28
C SER A 423 11.31 5.30 17.64
N ARG A 424 10.27 4.62 17.13
CA ARG A 424 10.44 3.33 16.43
C ARG A 424 11.32 3.46 15.19
N ILE A 425 11.13 4.50 14.38
CA ILE A 425 11.97 4.73 13.18
C ILE A 425 13.41 5.04 13.59
N ARG A 426 13.64 5.89 14.60
CA ARG A 426 14.99 6.16 15.14
C ARG A 426 15.67 4.88 15.58
N LYS A 427 15.02 4.07 16.44
CA LYS A 427 15.55 2.77 16.89
C LYS A 427 15.85 1.82 15.74
N SER A 428 14.98 1.76 14.73
CA SER A 428 15.21 0.93 13.55
C SER A 428 16.43 1.41 12.74
N TYR A 429 16.58 2.73 12.59
CA TYR A 429 17.72 3.32 11.89
C TYR A 429 19.03 3.14 12.68
N GLU A 430 19.01 3.33 13.99
CA GLU A 430 20.13 3.10 14.90
C GLU A 430 20.58 1.64 14.86
N LYS A 431 19.63 0.70 14.94
CA LYS A 431 19.90 -0.74 14.82
C LYS A 431 20.53 -1.08 13.46
N TYR A 432 19.98 -0.56 12.38
CA TYR A 432 20.53 -0.79 11.04
C TYR A 432 21.94 -0.19 10.91
N SER A 433 22.14 1.01 11.43
CA SER A 433 23.41 1.73 11.32
C SER A 433 24.51 1.12 12.21
N SER A 434 24.16 0.63 13.40
CA SER A 434 25.11 -0.06 14.30
C SER A 434 25.51 -1.45 13.78
N GLN A 435 24.69 -2.06 12.92
CA GLN A 435 25.00 -3.31 12.23
C GLN A 435 25.85 -3.11 10.97
N LYS A 436 26.10 -1.88 10.53
CA LYS A 436 26.98 -1.63 9.38
C LYS A 436 28.43 -1.95 9.76
N VAL A 437 28.96 -3.01 9.17
CA VAL A 437 30.37 -3.35 9.27
C VAL A 437 31.13 -2.54 8.23
N ALA A 438 32.14 -1.78 8.65
CA ALA A 438 33.03 -1.10 7.72
C ALA A 438 33.85 -2.13 6.95
N ARG A 439 34.10 -1.86 5.67
CA ARG A 439 35.02 -2.67 4.87
C ARG A 439 36.40 -2.67 5.53
N PRO A 440 37.05 -3.82 5.74
CA PRO A 440 38.39 -3.85 6.32
C PRO A 440 39.39 -3.02 5.51
N SER A 441 40.37 -2.41 6.18
CA SER A 441 41.41 -1.60 5.51
C SER A 441 42.27 -2.44 4.57
N ASN A 442 42.46 -3.73 4.87
CA ASN A 442 43.20 -4.71 4.07
C ASN A 442 42.30 -5.91 3.76
N PRO A 443 41.35 -5.78 2.82
CA PRO A 443 40.42 -6.84 2.49
C PRO A 443 41.13 -7.94 1.69
N THR A 444 40.86 -9.18 2.06
CA THR A 444 41.36 -10.36 1.36
C THR A 444 40.58 -10.57 0.05
N PRO A 445 41.22 -10.98 -1.05
CA PRO A 445 40.52 -11.27 -2.30
C PRO A 445 39.50 -12.41 -2.17
N PRO A 446 38.48 -12.48 -3.04
CA PRO A 446 37.60 -13.63 -3.11
C PRO A 446 38.36 -14.90 -3.56
N PRO A 447 37.83 -16.10 -3.28
CA PRO A 447 38.46 -17.36 -3.70
C PRO A 447 38.65 -17.48 -5.22
N ALA A 448 37.76 -16.86 -6.00
CA ALA A 448 37.84 -16.80 -7.46
C ALA A 448 38.41 -15.44 -7.92
N PRO A 449 39.23 -15.39 -8.99
CA PRO A 449 39.68 -14.12 -9.56
C PRO A 449 38.51 -13.22 -9.95
N PHE A 450 38.57 -11.91 -9.70
CA PHE A 450 37.49 -10.97 -10.02
C PHE A 450 37.05 -11.04 -11.50
N GLN A 451 38.01 -11.21 -12.41
CA GLN A 451 37.74 -11.33 -13.85
C GLN A 451 36.87 -12.54 -14.18
N SER A 452 37.00 -13.63 -13.41
CA SER A 452 36.18 -14.84 -13.60
C SER A 452 34.76 -14.72 -13.05
N LEU A 453 34.49 -13.70 -12.21
CA LEU A 453 33.16 -13.38 -11.71
C LEU A 453 32.38 -12.45 -12.66
N ALA A 454 33.06 -11.88 -13.67
CA ALA A 454 32.41 -11.14 -14.74
C ALA A 454 31.87 -12.12 -15.79
N GLY A 455 30.71 -11.79 -16.35
CA GLY A 455 30.09 -12.59 -17.39
C GLY A 455 28.57 -12.70 -17.26
N THR A 456 27.99 -13.55 -18.10
CA THR A 456 26.54 -13.74 -18.18
C THR A 456 26.08 -14.86 -17.25
N TYR A 457 25.11 -14.55 -16.40
CA TYR A 457 24.43 -15.48 -15.51
C TYR A 457 22.97 -15.59 -15.89
N GLU A 458 22.40 -16.78 -15.76
CA GLU A 458 21.00 -17.03 -16.07
C GLU A 458 20.28 -17.68 -14.89
N ASN A 459 19.05 -17.25 -14.67
CA ASN A 459 18.09 -17.94 -13.83
C ASN A 459 16.71 -17.92 -14.49
N ARG A 460 16.06 -19.09 -14.62
CA ARG A 460 14.74 -19.19 -15.27
C ARG A 460 13.64 -18.32 -14.64
N GLY A 461 13.75 -18.05 -13.33
CA GLY A 461 12.83 -17.19 -12.59
C GLY A 461 13.19 -15.71 -12.59
N TYR A 462 14.44 -15.34 -12.89
CA TYR A 462 14.93 -13.97 -12.79
C TYR A 462 15.60 -13.46 -14.06
N GLY A 463 15.56 -14.23 -15.15
CA GLY A 463 16.15 -13.91 -16.44
C GLY A 463 17.67 -13.94 -16.45
N VAL A 464 18.23 -13.29 -17.46
CA VAL A 464 19.67 -13.15 -17.67
C VAL A 464 20.16 -11.87 -17.00
N ILE A 465 21.39 -11.92 -16.49
CA ILE A 465 22.14 -10.76 -15.99
C ILE A 465 23.61 -10.86 -16.43
N GLU A 466 24.17 -9.75 -16.89
CA GLU A 466 25.58 -9.67 -17.28
C GLU A 466 26.35 -8.84 -16.27
N LEU A 467 27.18 -9.49 -15.45
CA LEU A 467 28.01 -8.83 -14.46
C LEU A 467 29.28 -8.26 -15.12
N CYS A 468 29.41 -6.94 -15.08
CA CYS A 468 30.52 -6.19 -15.66
C CYS A 468 31.49 -5.74 -14.58
N LEU A 469 32.75 -6.19 -14.65
CA LEU A 469 33.81 -5.74 -13.74
C LEU A 469 34.30 -4.35 -14.13
N LEU A 470 34.21 -3.41 -13.20
CA LEU A 470 34.67 -2.04 -13.41
C LEU A 470 36.20 -1.94 -13.34
N GLY A 471 36.81 -1.18 -14.25
CA GLY A 471 38.26 -0.90 -14.27
C GLY A 471 39.14 -1.98 -14.90
N ALA A 472 38.56 -3.07 -15.40
CA ALA A 472 39.24 -4.06 -16.23
C ALA A 472 38.90 -3.84 -17.72
N PRO A 473 39.71 -4.36 -18.68
CA PRO A 473 39.30 -4.41 -20.08
C PRO A 473 37.92 -5.08 -20.19
N THR A 474 36.98 -4.39 -20.81
CA THR A 474 35.61 -4.87 -20.96
C THR A 474 35.59 -6.09 -21.88
N HIS A 475 34.84 -7.12 -21.51
CA HIS A 475 34.75 -8.37 -22.27
C HIS A 475 33.60 -8.36 -23.29
N SER A 476 32.74 -7.33 -23.25
CA SER A 476 31.60 -7.15 -24.14
C SER A 476 31.31 -5.67 -24.37
N THR A 477 30.66 -5.35 -25.50
CA THR A 477 30.16 -4.01 -25.79
C THR A 477 29.14 -3.55 -24.75
N SER A 478 28.26 -4.44 -24.26
CA SER A 478 27.27 -4.06 -23.26
C SER A 478 27.91 -3.63 -21.93
N CYS A 479 29.03 -4.25 -21.55
CA CYS A 479 29.75 -3.81 -20.36
C CYS A 479 30.44 -2.46 -20.56
N GLN A 480 30.91 -2.17 -21.77
CA GLN A 480 31.46 -0.86 -22.12
C GLN A 480 30.39 0.23 -22.00
N ASP A 481 29.19 0.00 -22.56
CA ASP A 481 28.08 0.95 -22.50
C ASP A 481 27.70 1.29 -21.04
N ILE A 482 27.66 0.29 -20.15
CA ILE A 482 27.37 0.52 -18.74
C ILE A 482 28.43 1.42 -18.13
N VAL A 483 29.72 1.12 -18.33
CA VAL A 483 30.83 1.91 -17.78
C VAL A 483 30.75 3.37 -18.23
N ASP A 484 30.43 3.59 -19.51
CA ASP A 484 30.39 4.93 -20.13
C ASP A 484 29.18 5.74 -19.65
N GLU A 485 28.04 5.09 -19.42
CA GLU A 485 26.83 5.76 -18.95
C GLU A 485 26.80 6.04 -17.44
N LEU A 486 27.53 5.26 -16.63
CA LEU A 486 27.48 5.31 -15.15
C LEU A 486 27.57 6.72 -14.55
N PRO A 487 28.47 7.62 -15.00
CA PRO A 487 28.55 8.99 -14.49
C PRO A 487 27.24 9.78 -14.66
N THR A 488 26.44 9.47 -15.68
CA THR A 488 25.20 10.17 -16.00
C THR A 488 23.98 9.46 -15.39
N VAL A 489 23.90 8.13 -15.49
CA VAL A 489 22.71 7.37 -15.06
C VAL A 489 22.72 7.05 -13.56
N LEU A 490 23.90 6.89 -12.95
CA LEU A 490 24.07 6.55 -11.54
C LEU A 490 25.24 7.34 -10.90
N PRO A 491 25.24 8.68 -10.97
CA PRO A 491 26.31 9.52 -10.42
C PRO A 491 26.54 9.26 -8.93
N GLY A 492 27.80 9.01 -8.58
CA GLY A 492 28.23 8.71 -7.21
C GLY A 492 27.85 7.32 -6.69
N ALA A 493 27.29 6.45 -7.54
CA ALA A 493 26.87 5.11 -7.13
C ALA A 493 28.03 4.14 -6.89
N VAL A 494 29.21 4.40 -7.45
CA VAL A 494 30.34 3.47 -7.48
C VAL A 494 31.57 4.15 -6.92
N ASP A 495 32.21 3.50 -5.95
CA ASP A 495 33.57 3.82 -5.53
C ASP A 495 34.57 3.04 -6.40
N ARG A 496 35.32 3.75 -7.26
CA ARG A 496 36.29 3.13 -8.18
C ARG A 496 37.50 2.52 -7.48
N THR A 497 37.68 2.74 -6.18
CA THR A 497 38.74 2.12 -5.38
C THR A 497 38.38 0.71 -4.92
N ILE A 498 37.12 0.30 -5.06
CA ILE A 498 36.61 -1.01 -4.64
C ILE A 498 36.33 -1.86 -5.89
N PRO A 499 36.85 -3.10 -5.99
CA PRO A 499 36.48 -4.02 -7.05
C PRO A 499 34.95 -4.21 -7.08
N THR A 500 34.35 -3.86 -8.20
CA THR A 500 32.89 -3.77 -8.31
C THR A 500 32.41 -4.46 -9.59
N LEU A 501 31.45 -5.37 -9.43
CA LEU A 501 30.65 -5.92 -10.52
C LEU A 501 29.34 -5.14 -10.59
N ILE A 502 28.96 -4.71 -11.78
CA ILE A 502 27.71 -3.98 -11.99
C ILE A 502 26.98 -4.58 -13.19
N ALA A 503 25.65 -4.59 -13.14
CA ALA A 503 24.86 -5.03 -14.26
C ALA A 503 23.63 -4.14 -14.44
N ARG A 504 23.26 -3.92 -15.71
CA ARG A 504 21.89 -3.54 -16.05
C ARG A 504 20.98 -4.71 -15.71
N TRP A 505 19.93 -4.42 -14.97
CA TRP A 505 18.93 -5.38 -14.58
C TRP A 505 17.58 -4.70 -14.60
N ASP A 506 17.03 -4.55 -15.81
CA ASP A 506 15.74 -3.90 -16.04
C ASP A 506 14.61 -4.75 -15.43
N ARG A 507 14.33 -4.47 -14.17
CA ARG A 507 13.29 -5.08 -13.36
C ARG A 507 12.31 -4.02 -12.94
N PHE A 508 11.13 -4.44 -12.52
CA PHE A 508 10.06 -3.50 -12.24
C PHE A 508 10.43 -2.43 -11.18
N TRP A 509 11.21 -2.83 -10.16
CA TRP A 509 11.63 -1.97 -9.05
C TRP A 509 13.09 -1.56 -9.10
N SER A 510 13.80 -1.83 -10.20
CA SER A 510 15.24 -1.58 -10.30
C SER A 510 15.67 -1.43 -11.76
N THR A 511 16.76 -0.71 -11.99
CA THR A 511 17.41 -0.69 -13.32
C THR A 511 18.79 -1.31 -13.30
N HIS A 512 19.44 -1.39 -12.14
CA HIS A 512 20.79 -1.94 -12.02
C HIS A 512 20.98 -2.69 -10.71
N ILE A 513 21.94 -3.61 -10.71
CA ILE A 513 22.45 -4.26 -9.50
C ILE A 513 23.95 -3.99 -9.41
N LYS A 514 24.46 -3.85 -8.19
CA LYS A 514 25.88 -3.61 -7.91
C LYS A 514 26.34 -4.57 -6.83
N LEU A 515 27.48 -5.22 -7.05
CA LEU A 515 28.19 -6.07 -6.11
C LEU A 515 29.56 -5.45 -5.85
N GLU A 516 29.72 -4.84 -4.68
CA GLU A 516 31.01 -4.28 -4.25
C GLU A 516 31.74 -5.29 -3.38
N HIS A 517 32.99 -5.60 -3.72
CA HIS A 517 33.78 -6.53 -2.91
C HIS A 517 33.98 -5.98 -1.51
N PHE A 518 33.59 -6.77 -0.51
CA PHE A 518 33.74 -6.42 0.89
C PHE A 518 35.04 -6.98 1.44
N ASP A 519 35.09 -8.29 1.68
CA ASP A 519 36.26 -9.02 2.19
C ASP A 519 36.08 -10.52 1.93
N GLY A 520 37.15 -11.22 1.56
CA GLY A 520 37.12 -12.64 1.22
C GLY A 520 36.01 -12.94 0.19
N PRO A 521 35.14 -13.93 0.45
CA PRO A 521 34.06 -14.31 -0.47
C PRO A 521 32.84 -13.36 -0.44
N PHE A 522 32.86 -12.29 0.37
CA PHE A 522 31.69 -11.46 0.62
C PHE A 522 31.63 -10.23 -0.29
N PHE A 523 30.42 -9.98 -0.81
CA PHE A 523 30.09 -8.78 -1.58
C PHE A 523 28.91 -8.05 -0.95
N ASN A 524 28.98 -6.73 -0.96
CA ASN A 524 27.85 -5.87 -0.66
C ASN A 524 26.95 -5.76 -1.89
N LEU A 525 25.74 -6.29 -1.77
CA LEU A 525 24.71 -6.15 -2.79
C LEU A 525 23.96 -4.82 -2.65
N SER A 526 23.83 -4.09 -3.76
CA SER A 526 22.96 -2.92 -3.87
C SER A 526 22.07 -3.04 -5.10
N ILE A 527 20.77 -2.83 -4.91
CA ILE A 527 19.80 -2.66 -5.99
C ILE A 527 19.69 -1.16 -6.26
N LEU A 528 19.76 -0.74 -7.52
CA LEU A 528 19.83 0.67 -7.90
C LEU A 528 18.71 1.02 -8.89
N GLU A 529 18.36 2.30 -8.93
CA GLU A 529 17.44 2.90 -9.89
C GLU A 529 18.14 4.12 -10.51
N SER A 530 18.09 4.23 -11.83
CA SER A 530 18.84 5.24 -12.59
C SER A 530 18.15 6.60 -12.61
N ARG A 531 18.94 7.68 -12.72
CA ARG A 531 18.49 9.08 -12.67
C ARG A 531 17.98 9.65 -14.00
N VAL A 532 18.25 9.00 -15.14
CA VAL A 532 17.78 9.50 -16.45
C VAL A 532 16.28 9.20 -16.59
N GLY A 533 15.51 10.29 -16.67
CA GLY A 533 14.11 10.43 -16.23
C GLY A 533 14.07 11.38 -15.04
N SER A 534 14.33 12.67 -15.29
CA SER A 534 14.71 13.73 -14.33
C SER A 534 14.13 13.60 -12.91
N SER A 535 14.90 12.95 -12.03
CA SER A 535 15.37 13.43 -10.71
C SER A 535 15.54 12.29 -9.69
N PHE A 536 16.33 12.52 -8.63
CA PHE A 536 17.34 11.61 -8.12
C PHE A 536 16.82 10.51 -7.19
N PHE A 537 17.30 9.26 -7.34
CA PHE A 537 17.41 8.33 -6.20
C PHE A 537 18.55 7.32 -6.40
N LEU A 538 19.36 7.10 -5.36
CA LEU A 538 20.04 5.82 -5.12
C LEU A 538 19.31 5.22 -3.92
N ARG A 539 18.53 4.17 -4.14
CA ARG A 539 17.92 3.42 -3.03
C ARG A 539 18.72 2.15 -2.81
N ALA A 540 19.70 2.16 -1.91
CA ALA A 540 20.27 0.91 -1.42
C ALA A 540 19.18 0.14 -0.66
N MET A 541 18.47 -0.76 -1.33
CA MET A 541 17.66 -1.77 -0.65
C MET A 541 18.64 -2.78 -0.04
N GLY A 542 18.75 -2.77 1.30
CA GLY A 542 19.43 -3.73 2.18
C GLY A 542 20.56 -4.57 1.58
N GLY A 543 21.78 -4.37 2.08
CA GLY A 543 22.89 -5.27 1.78
C GLY A 543 22.58 -6.69 2.25
N PHE A 544 22.54 -7.62 1.31
CA PHE A 544 22.64 -9.05 1.61
C PHE A 544 24.08 -9.47 1.36
N TYR A 545 24.66 -10.20 2.30
CA TYR A 545 25.91 -10.91 2.08
C TYR A 545 25.63 -12.07 1.13
N LEU A 546 26.11 -11.95 -0.12
CA LEU A 546 26.19 -13.09 -1.03
C LEU A 546 27.46 -13.88 -0.69
N HIS A 547 27.31 -15.16 -0.38
CA HIS A 547 28.41 -16.12 -0.52
C HIS A 547 28.51 -16.44 -2.01
N CYS A 548 29.56 -15.95 -2.67
CA CYS A 548 29.95 -16.39 -4.01
C CYS A 548 30.59 -17.77 -3.96
#